data_AF-A0A438JIM4-F1
#
_entry.id   AF-A0A438JIM4-F1
#
_cell.length_a   1.000
_cell.length_b   1.000
_cell.length_c   1.000
_cell.angle_alpha   90.00
_cell.angle_beta   90.00
_cell.angle_gamma   90.00
#
_symmetry.space_group_name_H-M   'P 1'
#
loop_
_entity.id
_entity.type
_entity.pdbx_description
1 polymer ?
#
loop_
_entity_poly.entity_id
_entity_poly.type
_entity_poly.pdbx_seq_one_letter_code
_entity_poly.pdbx_strand_id
1 'polypeptide(L)'
;MFGNVSMRKEALNQLGFWDAKEREGALSLVEAVARKTKREIKEGVVGAFKTLLSKEGDWRPSIDAMPFEILDDQEARKLEEIFTEEEVFGALSKLNGDKAPCPDSFSMA
;
A
#
# COMPACT_ATOMS: atom_id res chain seq x y z
N MET A 1 -42.66 -19.00 -55.83
CA MET A 1 -41.91 -17.77 -55.43
C MET A 1 -40.63 -18.24 -54.78
N PHE A 2 -39.56 -18.47 -55.54
CA PHE A 2 -38.31 -19.01 -54.97
C PHE A 2 -37.47 -17.86 -54.42
N GLY A 3 -37.28 -17.88 -53.10
CA GLY A 3 -36.51 -16.87 -52.38
C GLY A 3 -35.08 -16.78 -52.91
N ASN A 4 -34.62 -15.54 -53.06
CA ASN A 4 -33.35 -15.15 -53.67
C ASN A 4 -32.14 -15.87 -53.03
N VAL A 5 -31.69 -16.96 -53.67
CA VAL A 5 -30.57 -17.80 -53.25
C VAL A 5 -29.23 -17.04 -53.30
N SER A 6 -29.10 -16.06 -54.19
CA SER A 6 -27.89 -15.24 -54.31
C SER A 6 -27.65 -14.37 -53.07
N MET A 7 -28.70 -13.76 -52.52
CA MET A 7 -28.60 -12.95 -51.30
C MET A 7 -28.11 -13.78 -50.10
N ARG A 8 -28.54 -15.05 -50.00
CA ARG A 8 -28.13 -15.94 -48.91
C ARG A 8 -26.67 -16.38 -49.03
N LYS A 9 -26.19 -16.63 -50.24
CA LYS A 9 -24.78 -16.96 -50.49
C LYS A 9 -23.86 -15.80 -50.14
N GLU A 10 -24.25 -14.58 -50.48
CA GLU A 10 -23.47 -13.39 -50.14
C GLU A 10 -23.39 -13.17 -48.62
N ALA A 11 -24.51 -13.30 -47.91
CA ALA A 11 -24.54 -13.18 -46.45
C ALA A 11 -23.62 -14.21 -45.76
N LEU A 12 -23.58 -15.45 -46.26
CA LEU A 12 -22.71 -16.50 -45.72
C LEU A 12 -21.22 -16.23 -46.00
N ASN A 13 -20.89 -15.68 -47.17
CA ASN A 13 -19.51 -15.30 -47.49
C ASN A 13 -19.03 -14.15 -46.60
N GLN A 14 -19.87 -13.14 -46.37
CA GLN A 14 -19.57 -12.05 -45.45
C GLN A 14 -19.38 -12.55 -44.01
N LEU A 15 -20.22 -13.48 -43.55
CA LEU A 15 -20.06 -14.08 -42.22
C LEU A 15 -18.73 -14.84 -42.09
N GLY A 16 -18.38 -15.65 -43.08
CA GLY A 16 -17.09 -16.37 -43.10
C GLY A 16 -15.87 -15.45 -43.15
N PHE A 17 -15.99 -14.29 -43.81
CA PHE A 17 -14.93 -13.26 -43.82
C PHE A 17 -14.72 -12.64 -42.43
N TRP A 18 -15.80 -12.27 -41.74
CA TRP A 18 -15.72 -11.70 -40.39
C TRP A 18 -15.27 -12.73 -39.35
N ASP A 19 -15.71 -13.98 -39.45
CA ASP A 19 -15.24 -15.10 -38.61
C ASP A 19 -13.74 -15.38 -38.79
N ALA A 20 -13.23 -15.28 -40.02
CA ALA A 20 -11.80 -15.43 -40.30
C ALA A 20 -10.99 -14.25 -39.73
N LYS A 21 -11.52 -13.03 -39.87
CA LYS A 21 -10.90 -11.79 -39.37
C LYS A 21 -10.88 -11.70 -37.85
N GLU A 22 -11.90 -12.22 -37.17
CA GLU A 22 -11.94 -12.35 -35.71
C GLU A 22 -10.91 -13.36 -35.21
N ARG A 23 -10.64 -14.41 -36.00
CA ARG A 23 -9.64 -15.44 -35.70
C ARG A 23 -8.19 -14.95 -35.85
N GLU A 24 -7.95 -13.83 -36.54
CA GLU A 24 -6.62 -13.28 -36.86
C GLU A 24 -5.99 -12.34 -35.80
N GLY A 25 -6.49 -12.30 -34.57
CA GLY A 25 -5.52 -12.37 -33.47
C GLY A 25 -4.76 -11.11 -33.02
N ALA A 26 -5.43 -9.97 -32.85
CA ALA A 26 -4.85 -8.88 -32.05
C ALA A 26 -5.27 -8.95 -30.56
N LEU A 27 -6.54 -9.28 -30.28
CA LEU A 27 -7.08 -9.27 -28.92
C LEU A 27 -6.55 -10.41 -28.04
N SER A 28 -6.37 -11.62 -28.58
CA SER A 28 -5.89 -12.77 -27.78
C SER A 28 -4.43 -12.65 -27.34
N LEU A 29 -3.55 -12.13 -28.21
CA LEU A 29 -2.14 -11.95 -27.89
C LEU A 29 -1.94 -10.80 -26.90
N VAL A 30 -2.59 -9.66 -27.14
CA VAL A 30 -2.51 -8.50 -26.24
C VAL A 30 -3.08 -8.83 -24.86
N GLU A 31 -4.21 -9.55 -24.80
CA GLU A 31 -4.77 -10.00 -23.52
C GLU A 31 -3.87 -11.02 -22.80
N ALA A 32 -3.27 -11.96 -23.53
CA ALA A 32 -2.34 -12.93 -22.95
C ALA A 32 -1.09 -12.23 -22.40
N VAL A 33 -0.55 -11.25 -23.14
CA VAL A 33 0.59 -10.43 -22.70
C VAL A 33 0.20 -9.58 -21.49
N ALA A 34 -0.97 -8.92 -21.49
CA ALA A 34 -1.46 -8.13 -20.37
C ALA A 34 -1.66 -8.98 -19.10
N ARG A 35 -2.17 -10.21 -19.24
CA ARG A 35 -2.30 -11.15 -18.11
C ARG A 35 -0.94 -11.60 -17.59
N LYS A 36 0.04 -11.80 -18.48
CA LYS A 36 1.41 -12.16 -18.10
C LYS A 36 2.09 -11.01 -17.35
N THR A 37 2.09 -9.80 -17.90
CA THR A 37 2.70 -8.62 -17.27
C THR A 37 2.04 -8.30 -15.91
N LYS A 38 0.72 -8.42 -15.81
CA LYS A 38 0.01 -8.28 -14.52
C LYS A 38 0.49 -9.27 -13.46
N ARG A 39 0.75 -10.53 -13.84
CA ARG A 39 1.29 -11.54 -12.92
C ARG A 39 2.73 -11.21 -12.49
N GLU A 40 3.59 -10.87 -13.44
CA GLU A 40 4.98 -10.51 -13.18
C GLU A 40 5.10 -9.29 -12.25
N ILE A 41 4.28 -8.25 -12.48
CA ILE A 41 4.22 -7.08 -11.60
C ILE A 41 3.76 -7.50 -10.20
N LYS A 42 2.70 -8.31 -10.10
CA LYS A 42 2.19 -8.78 -8.80
C LYS A 42 3.27 -9.57 -8.05
N GLU A 43 3.97 -10.48 -8.73
CA GLU A 43 5.03 -11.29 -8.14
C GLU A 43 6.23 -10.44 -7.73
N GLY A 44 6.63 -9.47 -8.55
CA GLY A 44 7.68 -8.51 -8.23
C GLY A 44 7.35 -7.66 -7.01
N VAL A 45 6.13 -7.13 -6.93
CA VAL A 45 5.66 -6.35 -5.76
C VAL A 45 5.65 -7.22 -4.51
N VAL A 46 5.06 -8.42 -4.57
CA VAL A 46 5.03 -9.34 -3.42
C VAL A 46 6.44 -9.72 -2.98
N GLY A 47 7.36 -9.98 -3.91
CA GLY A 47 8.76 -10.30 -3.63
C GLY A 47 9.50 -9.14 -2.96
N ALA A 48 9.30 -7.91 -3.46
CA ALA A 48 9.90 -6.71 -2.89
C ALA A 48 9.42 -6.46 -1.45
N PHE A 49 8.10 -6.53 -1.21
CA PHE A 49 7.55 -6.34 0.14
C PHE A 49 7.93 -7.48 1.10
N LYS A 50 7.96 -8.73 0.65
CA LYS A 50 8.50 -9.82 1.46
C LYS A 50 9.94 -9.55 1.86
N THR A 51 10.79 -9.17 0.91
CA THR A 51 12.20 -8.87 1.20
C THR A 51 12.35 -7.69 2.16
N LEU A 52 11.55 -6.64 1.98
CA LEU A 52 11.54 -5.46 2.85
C LEU A 52 11.11 -5.81 4.29
N LEU A 53 10.08 -6.63 4.44
CA LEU A 53 9.49 -7.00 5.73
C LEU A 53 10.20 -8.19 6.41
N SER A 54 10.96 -8.99 5.66
CA SER A 54 11.76 -10.09 6.21
C SER A 54 13.08 -9.65 6.83
N LYS A 55 13.52 -8.41 6.59
CA LYS A 55 14.67 -7.85 7.31
C LYS A 55 14.21 -7.42 8.70
N GLU A 56 14.57 -8.21 9.69
CA GLU A 56 14.61 -7.80 11.09
C GLU A 56 15.74 -6.77 11.20
N GLY A 57 15.42 -5.52 10.89
CA GLY A 57 16.42 -4.47 10.82
C GLY A 57 16.99 -4.19 12.20
N ASP A 58 18.32 -4.00 12.27
CA ASP A 58 19.07 -3.57 13.47
C ASP A 58 18.51 -2.28 14.12
N TRP A 59 17.59 -1.59 13.45
CA TRP A 59 16.89 -0.40 13.93
C TRP A 59 15.79 -0.70 14.96
N ARG A 60 15.32 -1.95 15.08
CA ARG A 60 14.37 -2.35 16.12
C ARG A 60 15.14 -2.98 17.27
N PRO A 61 15.35 -2.28 18.39
CA PRO A 61 15.79 -2.92 19.61
C PRO A 61 14.79 -4.04 19.95
N SER A 62 15.28 -5.25 20.19
CA SER A 62 14.43 -6.31 20.74
C SER A 62 14.01 -5.92 22.15
N ILE A 63 12.71 -6.00 22.42
CA ILE A 63 12.13 -5.79 23.74
C ILE A 63 11.97 -7.11 24.51
N ASP A 64 12.23 -8.25 23.87
CA ASP A 64 11.95 -9.59 24.41
C ASP A 64 12.83 -9.93 25.62
N ALA A 65 13.95 -9.20 25.79
CA ALA A 65 14.89 -9.37 26.90
C ALA A 65 14.92 -8.16 27.86
N MET A 66 14.01 -7.19 27.69
CA MET A 66 14.00 -5.97 28.50
C MET A 66 12.99 -6.14 29.65
N PRO A 67 13.43 -6.10 30.92
CA PRO A 67 12.50 -6.11 32.04
C PRO A 67 11.70 -4.80 32.02
N PHE A 68 10.38 -4.92 32.06
CA PHE A 68 9.50 -3.78 32.29
C PHE A 68 9.19 -3.70 33.77
N GLU A 69 9.50 -2.56 34.38
CA GLU A 69 9.02 -2.24 35.71
C GLU A 69 7.50 -2.04 35.64
N ILE A 70 6.80 -2.69 36.56
CA ILE A 70 5.35 -2.52 36.71
C ILE A 70 5.17 -1.41 37.74
N LEU A 71 4.49 -0.34 37.34
CA LEU A 71 4.13 0.75 38.24
C LEU A 71 3.27 0.23 39.38
N ASP A 72 3.45 0.80 40.57
CA ASP A 72 2.53 0.53 41.68
C ASP A 72 1.18 1.24 41.47
N ASP A 73 0.19 0.86 42.28
CA ASP A 73 -1.18 1.39 42.17
C ASP A 73 -1.23 2.92 42.35
N GLN A 74 -0.34 3.51 43.15
CA GLN A 74 -0.31 4.94 43.41
C GLN A 74 0.32 5.69 42.23
N GLU A 75 1.42 5.18 41.68
CA GLU A 75 2.07 5.71 40.49
C GLU A 75 1.14 5.65 39.28
N ALA A 76 0.44 4.52 39.10
CA ALA A 76 -0.55 4.37 38.03
C ALA A 76 -1.68 5.40 38.13
N ARG A 77 -2.22 5.63 39.34
CA ARG A 77 -3.27 6.64 39.57
C ARG A 77 -2.80 8.06 39.28
N LYS A 78 -1.56 8.40 39.65
CA LYS A 78 -0.99 9.73 39.35
C LYS A 78 -0.92 10.01 37.85
N LEU A 79 -0.74 8.99 37.02
CA LEU A 79 -0.76 9.16 35.55
C LEU A 79 -2.15 9.46 34.99
N GLU A 80 -3.22 9.15 35.72
CA GLU A 80 -4.60 9.47 35.35
C GLU A 80 -5.04 10.88 35.81
N GLU A 81 -4.28 11.50 36.71
CA GLU A 81 -4.53 12.85 37.22
C GLU A 81 -4.15 13.92 36.19
N ILE A 82 -4.76 15.11 36.31
CA ILE A 82 -4.44 16.25 35.45
C ILE A 82 -3.09 16.81 35.90
N PHE A 83 -2.22 17.15 34.93
CA PHE A 83 -0.95 17.80 35.21
C PHE A 83 -1.11 19.12 35.96
N THR A 84 -0.23 19.36 36.93
CA THR A 84 -0.16 20.67 37.58
C THR A 84 0.61 21.67 36.73
N GLU A 85 0.41 22.96 37.00
CA GLU A 85 1.13 24.04 36.30
C GLU A 85 2.65 23.89 36.47
N GLU A 86 3.10 23.48 37.67
CA GLU A 86 4.50 23.28 38.00
C GLU A 86 5.13 22.12 37.21
N GLU A 87 4.38 21.02 37.01
CA GLU A 87 4.83 19.88 36.21
C GLU A 87 5.01 20.27 34.75
N VAL A 88 4.02 20.96 34.18
CA VAL A 88 4.05 21.44 32.80
C VAL A 88 5.21 22.44 32.62
N PHE A 89 5.31 23.42 33.51
CA PHE A 89 6.36 24.43 33.46
C PHE A 89 7.76 23.80 33.60
N GLY A 90 7.91 22.82 34.49
CA GLY A 90 9.14 22.08 34.69
C GLY A 90 9.55 21.25 33.47
N ALA A 91 8.59 20.59 32.81
CA ALA A 91 8.84 19.84 31.58
C ALA A 91 9.27 20.76 30.43
N LEU A 92 8.57 21.89 30.24
CA LEU A 92 8.89 22.90 29.22
C LEU A 92 10.27 23.51 29.45
N SER A 93 10.62 23.86 30.69
CA SER A 93 11.92 24.43 31.05
C SER A 93 13.08 23.46 30.79
N LYS A 94 12.84 22.15 30.91
CA LYS A 94 13.84 21.10 30.61
C LYS A 94 14.01 20.81 29.12
N LEU A 95 13.10 21.28 28.25
CA LEU A 95 13.15 21.06 26.80
C LEU A 95 14.06 22.08 26.06
N ASN A 96 14.83 22.89 26.79
CA ASN A 96 15.78 23.84 26.23
C ASN A 96 16.96 23.13 25.53
N GLY A 97 17.05 23.25 24.20
CA GLY A 97 18.33 23.15 23.50
C GLY A 97 18.37 22.39 22.18
N ASP A 98 17.58 21.31 22.01
CA ASP A 98 17.78 20.36 20.90
C ASP A 98 16.61 20.29 19.90
N LYS A 99 15.66 21.23 19.95
CA LYS A 99 14.56 21.28 18.97
C LYS A 99 14.93 22.15 17.78
N ALA A 100 14.88 21.58 16.59
CA ALA A 100 14.90 22.35 15.35
C ALA A 100 13.65 23.28 15.29
N PRO A 101 13.77 24.50 14.74
CA PRO A 101 12.65 25.44 14.65
C PRO A 101 11.49 24.82 13.86
N CYS A 102 10.29 24.91 14.42
CA CYS A 102 9.08 24.39 13.78
C CYS A 102 8.71 25.25 12.55
N PRO A 103 8.24 24.66 11.43
CA PRO A 103 7.82 25.41 10.23
C PRO A 103 6.63 26.36 10.46
N ASP A 104 5.90 26.19 11.55
CA ASP A 104 4.70 26.97 11.91
C ASP A 104 5.02 28.32 12.58
N SER A 105 6.29 28.72 12.63
CA SER A 105 6.80 29.96 13.24
C SER A 105 6.68 30.07 14.78
N PHE A 106 6.27 29.01 15.47
CA PHE A 106 6.37 28.94 16.93
C PHE A 106 7.73 28.37 17.33
N SER A 107 8.64 29.25 17.75
CA SER A 107 9.90 28.87 18.40
C SER A 107 9.65 28.60 19.87
N MET A 108 10.11 27.43 20.36
CA MET A 108 10.31 27.20 21.81
C MET A 108 11.76 27.46 22.23
N ALA A 109 12.62 27.93 21.31
CA ALA A 109 13.94 28.49 21.60
C ALA A 109 13.85 29.98 21.91
#